data_AF-A0A948CXD9-F1
#
_entry.id   AF-A0A948CXD9-F1
#
_cell.length_a   1.000
_cell.length_b   1.000
_cell.length_c   1.000
_cell.angle_alpha   90.00
_cell.angle_beta   90.00
_cell.angle_gamma   90.00
#
_symmetry.space_group_name_H-M   'P 1'
#
loop_
_entity.id
_entity.type
_entity.pdbx_description
1 polymer ?
#
loop_
_entity_poly.entity_id
_entity_poly.type
_entity_poly.pdbx_seq_one_letter_code
_entity_poly.pdbx_strand_id
1 'polypeptide(L)' 'MGLNIQREGSAQYEKIRQACKTACRYTTYQFHHWLIDKGYLIVKPESENQG' A
#
# COMPACT_ATOMS: atom_id res chain seq x y z
N MET A 1 5.37 -11.59 1.81
CA MET A 1 5.49 -10.27 2.48
C MET A 1 4.49 -10.19 3.63
N GLY A 2 4.86 -9.66 4.80
CA GLY A 2 4.03 -9.73 6.02
C GLY A 2 2.61 -9.12 5.91
N LEU A 3 2.36 -8.34 4.86
CA LEU A 3 1.05 -7.77 4.51
C LEU A 3 0.00 -8.84 4.13
N ASN A 4 0.42 -9.96 3.52
CA ASN A 4 -0.49 -10.99 2.99
C ASN A 4 -0.76 -12.15 3.97
N ILE A 5 -0.16 -12.13 5.16
CA ILE A 5 -0.36 -13.19 6.17
C ILE A 5 -1.68 -12.95 6.93
N GLN A 6 -2.15 -11.69 6.96
CA GLN A 6 -3.33 -11.30 7.73
C GLN A 6 -4.57 -11.28 6.86
N ARG A 7 -5.67 -11.83 7.37
CA ARG A 7 -6.97 -11.76 6.71
C ARG A 7 -7.39 -10.29 6.57
N GLU A 8 -7.87 -9.92 5.39
CA GLU A 8 -8.43 -8.59 5.14
C GLU A 8 -9.54 -8.27 6.14
N GLY A 9 -9.55 -7.04 6.65
CA GLY A 9 -10.49 -6.60 7.69
C GLY A 9 -10.17 -7.09 9.10
N SER A 10 -9.14 -7.91 9.31
CA SER A 10 -8.67 -8.25 10.66
C SER A 10 -8.06 -7.03 11.36
N ALA A 11 -8.08 -7.02 12.69
CA ALA A 11 -7.48 -5.95 13.48
C ALA A 11 -5.98 -5.77 13.17
N GLN A 12 -5.25 -6.86 12.92
CA GLN A 12 -3.84 -6.82 12.57
C GLN A 12 -3.62 -6.27 11.15
N TYR A 13 -4.46 -6.64 10.20
CA TYR A 13 -4.45 -6.07 8.85
C TYR A 13 -4.65 -4.55 8.89
N GLU A 14 -5.66 -4.08 9.62
CA GLU A 14 -5.93 -2.64 9.69
C GLU A 14 -4.83 -1.87 10.45
N LYS A 15 -4.24 -2.43 11.50
CA LYS A 15 -3.06 -1.84 12.16
C LYS A 15 -1.90 -1.61 11.20
N ILE A 16 -1.59 -2.62 10.37
CA ILE A 16 -0.52 -2.50 9.38
C ILE A 16 -0.90 -1.45 8.32
N ARG A 17 -2.15 -1.45 7.85
CA ARG A 17 -2.64 -0.47 6.88
C ARG A 17 -2.53 0.95 7.39
N GLN A 18 -2.92 1.22 8.64
CA GLN A 18 -2.82 2.54 9.25
C GLN A 18 -1.37 3.00 9.38
N ALA A 19 -0.45 2.11 9.78
CA ALA A 19 0.98 2.43 9.80
C ALA A 19 1.53 2.73 8.39
N CYS A 20 1.05 2.02 7.36
CA CYS A 20 1.47 2.25 5.98
C CYS A 20 0.92 3.56 5.38
N LYS A 21 -0.22 4.07 5.87
CA LYS A 21 -0.79 5.34 5.41
C LYS A 21 0.02 6.56 5.84
N THR A 22 0.67 6.52 7.00
CA THR A 22 1.31 7.71 7.61
C THR A 22 2.83 7.63 7.66
N ALA A 23 3.40 6.44 7.85
CA ALA A 23 4.84 6.23 7.97
C ALA A 23 5.21 4.81 7.55
N CYS A 24 4.98 4.49 6.27
CA CYS A 24 5.19 3.14 5.77
C CYS A 24 6.63 2.68 5.99
N ARG A 25 6.78 1.62 6.80
CA ARG A 25 8.08 0.94 7.01
C ARG A 25 8.53 0.10 5.81
N TYR A 26 7.65 -0.08 4.83
CA TYR A 26 7.96 -0.81 3.60
C TYR A 26 8.43 0.17 2.54
N THR A 27 9.37 -0.28 1.71
CA THR A 27 9.80 0.54 0.59
C THR A 27 8.64 0.75 -0.38
N THR A 28 8.69 1.84 -1.14
CA THR A 28 7.72 2.13 -2.20
C THR A 28 7.57 0.94 -3.16
N TYR A 29 8.68 0.27 -3.52
CA TYR A 29 8.69 -0.95 -4.32
C TYR A 29 7.83 -2.07 -3.69
N GLN A 30 8.10 -2.37 -2.43
CA GLN A 30 7.42 -3.39 -1.65
C GLN A 30 5.91 -3.14 -1.54
N PHE A 31 5.52 -1.88 -1.33
CA PHE A 31 4.12 -1.49 -1.26
C PHE A 31 3.42 -1.57 -2.63
N HIS A 32 4.07 -1.13 -3.71
CA HIS A 32 3.53 -1.22 -5.05
C HIS A 32 3.33 -2.66 -5.52
N HIS A 33 4.29 -3.56 -5.29
CA HIS A 33 4.09 -4.98 -5.62
C HIS A 33 2.90 -5.58 -4.88
N TRP A 34 2.69 -5.22 -3.61
CA TRP A 34 1.53 -5.66 -2.86
C TRP A 34 0.19 -5.19 -3.46
N LEU A 35 0.12 -3.94 -3.93
CA LEU A 35 -1.08 -3.42 -4.60
C LEU A 35 -1.36 -4.17 -5.92
N ILE A 36 -0.32 -4.46 -6.70
CA ILE A 36 -0.45 -5.22 -7.96
C ILE A 36 -0.99 -6.63 -7.70
N ASP A 37 -0.44 -7.34 -6.70
CA ASP A 37 -0.92 -8.68 -6.31
C ASP A 37 -2.41 -8.69 -5.91
N LYS A 38 -2.93 -7.56 -5.42
CA LYS A 38 -4.34 -7.37 -5.05
C LYS A 38 -5.24 -6.95 -6.22
N GLY A 39 -4.69 -6.83 -7.42
CA GLY A 39 -5.42 -6.46 -8.63
C GLY A 39 -5.57 -4.95 -8.82
N TYR A 40 -4.86 -4.12 -8.05
CA TYR A 40 -4.86 -2.68 -8.28
C TYR A 40 -3.92 -2.31 -9.44
N LEU A 41 -4.40 -1.41 -10.30
CA LEU A 41 -3.57 -0.72 -11.29
C LEU A 41 -2.93 0.51 -10.64
N ILE A 42 -1.60 0.58 -10.65
CA ILE A 42 -0.86 1.72 -10.12
C ILE A 42 -0.55 2.66 -11.26
N VAL A 43 -1.08 3.88 -11.19
CA VAL A 43 -0.82 4.94 -12.16
C VAL A 43 0.02 6.03 -11.50
N LYS A 44 1.07 6.49 -12.20
CA LYS A 44 1.72 7.74 -11.85
C LYS A 44 0.76 8.85 -12.30
N PRO A 45 0.29 9.73 -11.41
CA PRO A 45 -0.51 10.87 -11.84
C PRO A 45 0.32 11.67 -12.85
N GLU A 46 -0.29 12.06 -13.96
CA GLU A 46 0.27 13.15 -14.75
C GLU A 46 0.44 14.31 -13.79
N SER A 47 1.66 14.84 -13.71
CA SER A 47 2.00 15.95 -12.84
C SER A 47 0.86 16.96 -12.91
N GLU A 48 0.19 17.22 -11.79
CA GLU A 48 -0.51 18.49 -11.67
C GLU A 48 0.57 19.55 -11.87
N ASN A 49 0.63 20.10 -13.09
CA ASN A 49 1.15 21.43 -13.30
C ASN A 49 0.26 22.35 -12.46
N GLN A 50 0.54 22.40 -11.16
CA GLN A 50 0.18 23.52 -10.32
C GLN A 50 1.06 24.67 -10.81
N GLY A 51 0.54 25.37 -11.82
CA GLY A 51 1.01 26.71 -12.17
C GLY A 51 0.73 27.69 -11.05
#